data_AF-A0A5R8WS16-F1
#
_entry.id   AF-A0A5R8WS16-F1
#
_cell.length_a   1.000
_cell.length_b   1.000
_cell.length_c   1.000
_cell.angle_alpha   90.00
_cell.angle_beta   90.00
_cell.angle_gamma   90.00
#
_symmetry.space_group_name_H-M   'P 1'
#
loop_
_entity.id
_entity.type
_entity.pdbx_description
1 polymer ?
#
loop_
_entity_poly.entity_id
_entity_poly.type
_entity_poly.pdbx_seq_one_letter_code
_entity_poly.pdbx_strand_id
1 'polypeptide(L)'
;MSLKIASASVADLYTVPASAWAAIHQRVKMAQIAQPMASEIQTMLPHFPDLVTACQQWQSSTFPAIVAQSRLLAAYAAQALQDFTPLAATVAALDPGAPLDPAVHSQAQAALLGLSQRTSVLSKAFDDLKPQINNFYIVNGQVDTEAARYAGQLGFLGESITKVTQAVDDATGQVLGEWGAIADDLDTLTAQQVDLTVDVLLSLELQTALLVWQGIGEEVAGFQRNLVDQAAVATA
;
A
#
# COMPACT_ATOMS: atom_id res chain seq x y z
N MET A 1 12.64 16.52 17.93
CA MET A 1 12.38 15.82 16.65
C MET A 1 11.81 14.47 17.03
N SER A 2 10.63 14.11 16.53
CA SER A 2 10.02 12.80 16.79
C SER A 2 10.39 11.89 15.63
N LEU A 3 11.10 10.80 15.91
CA LEU A 3 11.50 9.80 14.91
C LEU A 3 10.37 8.77 14.79
N LYS A 4 9.89 8.52 13.58
CA LYS A 4 8.75 7.66 13.32
C LYS A 4 9.20 6.37 12.63
N ILE A 5 9.11 5.25 13.33
CA ILE A 5 9.47 3.92 12.80
C ILE A 5 8.26 3.09 12.33
N ALA A 6 7.04 3.59 12.57
CA ALA A 6 5.80 2.92 12.21
C ALA A 6 4.70 3.95 11.91
N SER A 7 3.84 3.63 10.93
CA SER A 7 2.66 4.43 10.58
C SER A 7 1.55 3.49 10.11
N ALA A 8 0.32 3.66 10.61
CA ALA A 8 -0.82 2.86 10.13
C ALA A 8 -1.11 3.12 8.64
N SER A 9 -0.81 4.34 8.18
CA SER A 9 -1.07 4.76 6.80
C SER A 9 -0.27 4.02 5.73
N VAL A 10 0.78 3.27 6.11
CA VAL A 10 1.45 2.36 5.16
C VAL A 10 0.55 1.20 4.69
N ALA A 11 -0.61 1.01 5.33
CA ALA A 11 -1.61 0.02 4.96
C ALA A 11 -2.85 0.63 4.28
N ASP A 12 -2.92 1.95 4.05
CA ASP A 12 -4.16 2.62 3.58
C ASP A 12 -4.67 2.10 2.23
N LEU A 13 -3.78 1.60 1.36
CA LEU A 13 -4.19 0.93 0.12
C LEU A 13 -5.10 -0.28 0.39
N TYR A 14 -4.86 -1.02 1.48
CA TYR A 14 -5.57 -2.24 1.82
C TYR A 14 -6.87 -2.00 2.58
N THR A 15 -7.11 -0.77 3.04
CA THR A 15 -8.37 -0.35 3.68
C THR A 15 -9.44 0.07 2.66
N VAL A 16 -9.07 0.18 1.37
CA VAL A 16 -10.02 0.46 0.28
C VAL A 16 -11.14 -0.59 0.29
N PRO A 17 -12.42 -0.19 0.33
CA PRO A 17 -13.55 -1.11 0.50
C PRO A 17 -13.63 -2.18 -0.60
N ALA A 18 -14.11 -3.38 -0.24
CA ALA A 18 -14.29 -4.47 -1.19
C ALA A 18 -15.16 -4.09 -2.41
N SER A 19 -16.17 -3.25 -2.23
CA SER A 19 -17.03 -2.76 -3.33
C SER A 19 -16.28 -1.92 -4.36
N ALA A 20 -15.26 -1.17 -3.94
CA ALA A 20 -14.39 -0.42 -4.84
C ALA A 20 -13.55 -1.36 -5.73
N TRP A 21 -12.92 -2.37 -5.12
CA TRP A 21 -12.21 -3.41 -5.87
C TRP A 21 -13.12 -4.17 -6.84
N ALA A 22 -14.35 -4.49 -6.43
CA ALA A 22 -15.33 -5.14 -7.30
C ALA A 22 -15.71 -4.27 -8.51
N ALA A 23 -15.91 -2.96 -8.31
CA ALA A 23 -16.20 -2.03 -9.41
C ALA A 23 -15.04 -1.95 -10.42
N ILE A 24 -13.79 -1.91 -9.93
CA ILE A 24 -12.60 -1.96 -10.78
C ILE A 24 -12.55 -3.26 -11.58
N HIS A 25 -12.71 -4.41 -10.93
CA HIS A 25 -12.71 -5.71 -11.60
C HIS A 25 -13.80 -5.82 -12.67
N GLN A 26 -14.99 -5.30 -12.38
CA GLN A 26 -16.08 -5.30 -13.34
C GLN A 26 -15.75 -4.41 -14.55
N ARG A 27 -15.18 -3.22 -14.36
CA ARG A 27 -14.71 -2.36 -15.46
C ARG A 27 -13.65 -3.06 -16.32
N VAL A 28 -12.66 -3.68 -15.69
CA VAL A 28 -11.61 -4.45 -16.38
C VAL A 28 -12.22 -5.57 -17.23
N LYS A 29 -13.13 -6.36 -16.65
CA LYS A 29 -13.85 -7.43 -17.37
C LYS A 29 -14.65 -6.90 -18.56
N MET A 30 -15.39 -5.80 -18.37
CA MET A 30 -16.21 -5.23 -19.45
C MET A 30 -15.37 -4.66 -20.59
N ALA A 31 -14.27 -3.97 -20.29
CA ALA A 31 -13.34 -3.48 -21.31
C ALA A 31 -12.78 -4.64 -22.16
N GLN A 32 -12.47 -5.78 -21.53
CA GLN A 32 -12.00 -6.98 -22.22
C GLN A 32 -13.07 -7.64 -23.10
N ILE A 33 -14.31 -7.76 -22.60
CA ILE A 33 -15.42 -8.30 -23.39
C ILE A 33 -15.71 -7.41 -24.61
N ALA A 34 -15.60 -6.09 -24.45
CA ALA A 34 -15.87 -5.12 -25.49
C ALA A 34 -14.67 -4.85 -26.43
N GLN A 35 -13.47 -5.36 -26.12
CA GLN A 35 -12.25 -5.20 -26.93
C GLN A 35 -12.43 -5.56 -28.42
N PRO A 36 -13.15 -6.63 -28.81
CA PRO A 36 -13.36 -6.95 -30.22
C PRO A 36 -14.12 -5.87 -31.00
N MET A 37 -14.84 -4.99 -30.32
CA MET A 37 -15.60 -3.87 -30.89
C MET A 37 -14.92 -2.51 -30.62
N ALA A 38 -13.63 -2.51 -30.28
CA ALA A 38 -12.93 -1.30 -29.86
C ALA A 38 -12.96 -0.20 -30.93
N SER A 39 -12.87 -0.54 -32.22
CA SER A 39 -12.96 0.40 -33.34
C SER A 39 -14.31 1.13 -33.40
N GLU A 40 -15.40 0.40 -33.19
CA GLU A 40 -16.75 0.93 -33.20
C GLU A 40 -16.99 1.79 -31.96
N ILE A 41 -16.56 1.31 -30.79
CA ILE A 41 -16.69 2.05 -29.53
C ILE A 41 -15.86 3.33 -29.55
N GLN A 42 -14.67 3.32 -30.17
CA GLN A 42 -13.80 4.49 -30.30
C GLN A 42 -14.50 5.68 -30.98
N THR A 43 -15.49 5.42 -31.85
CA THR A 43 -16.28 6.51 -32.48
C THR A 43 -17.08 7.33 -31.47
N MET A 44 -17.50 6.69 -30.37
CA MET A 44 -18.23 7.33 -29.27
C MET A 44 -17.31 7.72 -28.11
N LEU A 45 -16.34 6.86 -27.80
CA LEU A 45 -15.39 6.96 -26.69
C LEU A 45 -13.96 6.90 -27.23
N PRO A 46 -13.41 8.01 -27.75
CA PRO A 46 -12.08 8.05 -28.37
C PRO A 46 -10.94 7.39 -27.57
N HIS A 47 -11.00 7.42 -26.23
CA HIS A 47 -9.98 6.84 -25.35
C HIS A 47 -10.28 5.38 -24.93
N PHE A 48 -11.30 4.73 -25.50
CA PHE A 48 -11.60 3.33 -25.19
C PHE A 48 -10.44 2.36 -25.49
N PRO A 49 -9.65 2.50 -26.58
CA PRO A 49 -8.47 1.66 -26.79
C PRO A 49 -7.44 1.77 -25.65
N ASP A 50 -7.21 2.97 -25.13
CA ASP A 50 -6.29 3.19 -24.00
C ASP A 50 -6.83 2.53 -22.73
N LEU A 51 -8.15 2.57 -22.51
CA LEU A 51 -8.81 1.85 -21.41
C LEU A 51 -8.61 0.34 -21.53
N VAL A 52 -8.72 -0.23 -22.73
CA VAL A 52 -8.45 -1.66 -22.95
C VAL A 52 -7.01 -1.99 -22.55
N THR A 53 -6.02 -1.21 -22.99
CA THR A 53 -4.61 -1.40 -22.62
C THR A 53 -4.39 -1.27 -21.11
N ALA A 54 -4.95 -0.24 -20.48
CA ALA A 54 -4.84 -0.04 -19.04
C ALA A 54 -5.50 -1.18 -18.25
N CYS A 55 -6.66 -1.69 -18.68
CA CYS A 55 -7.34 -2.84 -18.08
C CYS A 55 -6.55 -4.15 -18.24
N GLN A 56 -5.90 -4.37 -19.38
CA GLN A 56 -5.01 -5.52 -19.60
C GLN A 56 -3.78 -5.45 -18.68
N GLN A 57 -3.13 -4.29 -18.57
CA GLN A 57 -2.04 -4.06 -17.62
C GLN A 57 -2.50 -4.27 -16.18
N TRP A 58 -3.67 -3.74 -15.83
CA TRP A 58 -4.23 -3.92 -14.49
C TRP A 58 -4.37 -5.39 -14.10
N GLN A 59 -4.97 -6.19 -14.98
CA GLN A 59 -5.19 -7.62 -14.74
C GLN A 59 -3.89 -8.42 -14.72
N SER A 60 -2.98 -8.15 -15.66
CA SER A 60 -1.78 -8.97 -15.87
C SER A 60 -0.61 -8.62 -14.94
N SER A 61 -0.50 -7.37 -14.49
CA SER A 61 0.63 -6.91 -13.68
C SER A 61 0.23 -6.13 -12.43
N THR A 62 -0.58 -5.07 -12.56
CA THR A 62 -0.78 -4.11 -11.47
C THR A 62 -1.49 -4.74 -10.27
N PHE A 63 -2.62 -5.42 -10.50
CA PHE A 63 -3.37 -6.05 -9.41
C PHE A 63 -2.63 -7.24 -8.78
N PRO A 64 -2.02 -8.17 -9.54
CA PRO A 64 -1.12 -9.17 -8.96
C PRO A 64 0.01 -8.57 -8.10
N ALA A 65 0.58 -7.44 -8.51
CA ALA A 65 1.61 -6.74 -7.74
C ALA A 65 1.06 -6.16 -6.43
N ILE A 66 -0.15 -5.56 -6.41
CA ILE A 66 -0.83 -5.12 -5.17
C ILE A 66 -0.99 -6.30 -4.20
N VAL A 67 -1.43 -7.45 -4.71
CA VAL A 67 -1.60 -8.67 -3.90
C VAL A 67 -0.27 -9.16 -3.35
N ALA A 68 0.78 -9.20 -4.16
CA ALA A 68 2.12 -9.60 -3.73
C ALA A 68 2.67 -8.65 -2.65
N GLN A 69 2.50 -7.34 -2.83
CA GLN A 69 2.90 -6.33 -1.85
C GLN A 69 2.16 -6.48 -0.52
N SER A 70 0.87 -6.85 -0.54
CA SER A 70 0.13 -7.10 0.70
C SER A 70 0.82 -8.19 1.54
N ARG A 71 1.32 -9.26 0.89
CA ARG A 71 2.04 -10.34 1.58
C ARG A 71 3.38 -9.88 2.13
N LEU A 72 4.10 -9.05 1.37
CA LEU A 72 5.35 -8.45 1.84
C LEU A 72 5.11 -7.54 3.05
N LEU A 73 4.01 -6.77 3.05
CA LEU A 73 3.64 -5.92 4.17
C LEU A 73 3.27 -6.73 5.42
N ALA A 74 2.50 -7.81 5.28
CA ALA A 74 2.23 -8.73 6.39
C ALA A 74 3.54 -9.33 6.95
N ALA A 75 4.46 -9.76 6.09
CA ALA A 75 5.74 -10.29 6.52
C ALA A 75 6.61 -9.23 7.23
N TYR A 76 6.60 -7.99 6.72
CA TYR A 76 7.26 -6.85 7.37
C TYR A 76 6.72 -6.62 8.78
N ALA A 77 5.39 -6.54 8.93
CA ALA A 77 4.76 -6.31 10.22
C ALA A 77 5.03 -7.45 11.21
N ALA A 78 4.93 -8.71 10.76
CA ALA A 78 5.24 -9.87 11.58
C ALA A 78 6.69 -9.89 12.06
N GLN A 79 7.65 -9.57 11.18
CA GLN A 79 9.07 -9.52 11.55
C GLN A 79 9.37 -8.34 12.47
N ALA A 80 8.75 -7.18 12.25
CA ALA A 80 8.90 -6.03 13.14
C ALA A 80 8.37 -6.34 14.55
N LEU A 81 7.19 -6.97 14.66
CA LEU A 81 6.68 -7.46 15.94
C LEU A 81 7.66 -8.43 16.63
N GLN A 82 8.22 -9.39 15.88
CA GLN A 82 9.19 -10.34 16.42
C GLN A 82 10.47 -9.65 16.93
N ASP A 83 11.02 -8.71 16.17
CA ASP A 83 12.28 -8.04 16.49
C ASP A 83 12.12 -7.05 17.65
N PHE A 84 11.00 -6.31 17.68
CA PHE A 84 10.79 -5.19 18.61
C PHE A 84 10.03 -5.54 19.89
N THR A 85 9.27 -6.65 19.95
CA THR A 85 8.61 -7.07 21.20
C THR A 85 9.59 -7.26 22.37
N PRO A 86 10.67 -8.05 22.24
CA PRO A 86 11.63 -8.20 23.34
C PRO A 86 12.37 -6.88 23.62
N LEU A 87 12.69 -6.10 22.60
CA LEU A 87 13.37 -4.81 22.76
C LEU A 87 12.50 -3.81 23.53
N ALA A 88 11.20 -3.74 23.22
CA ALA A 88 10.25 -2.86 23.91
C ALA A 88 10.14 -3.18 25.40
N ALA A 89 10.14 -4.48 25.76
CA ALA A 89 10.14 -4.91 27.15
C ALA A 89 11.42 -4.48 27.88
N THR A 90 12.58 -4.61 27.23
CA THR A 90 13.85 -4.16 27.80
C THR A 90 13.92 -2.64 27.94
N VAL A 91 13.51 -1.90 26.90
CA VAL A 91 13.52 -0.43 26.89
C VAL A 91 12.60 0.17 27.95
N ALA A 92 11.42 -0.42 28.16
CA ALA A 92 10.47 0.03 29.19
C ALA A 92 11.00 -0.09 30.63
N ALA A 93 12.04 -0.90 30.86
CA ALA A 93 12.67 -1.09 32.16
C ALA A 93 13.91 -0.21 32.38
N LEU A 94 14.32 0.59 31.38
CA LEU A 94 15.49 1.46 31.46
C LEU A 94 15.19 2.71 32.30
N ASP A 95 16.18 3.15 33.09
CA ASP A 95 16.13 4.41 33.81
C ASP A 95 16.50 5.58 32.88
N PRO A 96 15.63 6.60 32.72
CA PRO A 96 15.95 7.77 31.91
C PRO A 96 17.26 8.43 32.36
N GLY A 97 18.18 8.65 31.41
CA GLY A 97 19.50 9.24 31.67
C GLY A 97 20.60 8.27 32.14
N ALA A 98 20.30 6.98 32.34
CA ALA A 98 21.34 5.97 32.52
C ALA A 98 22.10 5.72 31.19
N PRO A 99 23.38 5.30 31.25
CA PRO A 99 24.08 4.86 30.04
C PRO A 99 23.39 3.62 29.45
N LEU A 100 23.32 3.55 28.12
CA LEU A 100 22.72 2.41 27.44
C LEU A 100 23.62 1.17 27.58
N ASP A 101 23.06 0.07 28.07
CA ASP A 101 23.77 -1.21 28.13
C ASP A 101 24.21 -1.65 26.72
N PRO A 102 25.49 -2.06 26.52
CA PRO A 102 25.99 -2.47 25.21
C PRO A 102 25.19 -3.59 24.53
N ALA A 103 24.63 -4.52 25.29
CA ALA A 103 23.78 -5.58 24.75
C ALA A 103 22.46 -5.03 24.20
N VAL A 104 21.85 -4.09 24.92
CA VAL A 104 20.62 -3.41 24.47
C VAL A 104 20.90 -2.54 23.26
N HIS A 105 22.03 -1.81 23.25
CA HIS A 105 22.49 -1.06 22.08
C HIS A 105 22.63 -1.97 20.85
N SER A 106 23.35 -3.08 20.97
CA SER A 106 23.55 -4.01 19.85
C SER A 106 22.23 -4.61 19.34
N GLN A 107 21.31 -4.95 20.25
CA GLN A 107 19.99 -5.45 19.89
C GLN A 107 19.16 -4.40 19.15
N ALA A 108 19.11 -3.17 19.67
CA ALA A 108 18.40 -2.06 19.06
C ALA A 108 18.94 -1.73 17.66
N GLN A 109 20.28 -1.67 17.54
CA GLN A 109 20.94 -1.41 16.26
C GLN A 109 20.63 -2.49 15.23
N ALA A 110 20.66 -3.77 15.62
CA ALA A 110 20.32 -4.87 14.73
C ALA A 110 18.84 -4.82 14.29
N ALA A 111 17.92 -4.54 15.22
CA ALA A 111 16.49 -4.42 14.93
C ALA A 111 16.19 -3.24 13.98
N LEU A 112 16.77 -2.07 14.24
CA LEU A 112 16.61 -0.88 13.41
C LEU A 112 17.22 -1.07 12.01
N LEU A 113 18.39 -1.68 11.90
CA LEU A 113 19.01 -1.99 10.60
C LEU A 113 18.16 -2.97 9.80
N GLY A 114 17.65 -4.03 10.44
CA GLY A 114 16.74 -4.98 9.81
C GLY A 114 15.44 -4.31 9.35
N LEU A 115 14.89 -3.39 10.15
CA LEU A 115 13.72 -2.61 9.80
C LEU A 115 13.98 -1.69 8.60
N SER A 116 15.09 -0.95 8.60
CA SER A 116 15.51 -0.06 7.50
C SER A 116 15.59 -0.82 6.17
N GLN A 117 16.28 -1.97 6.16
CA GLN A 117 16.43 -2.78 4.95
C GLN A 117 15.07 -3.23 4.38
N ARG A 118 14.17 -3.71 5.24
CA ARG A 118 12.83 -4.16 4.80
C ARG A 118 11.93 -2.99 4.36
N THR A 119 12.05 -1.85 5.03
CA THR A 119 11.37 -0.59 4.67
C THR A 119 11.78 -0.15 3.27
N SER A 120 13.07 -0.15 2.96
CA SER A 120 13.59 0.21 1.63
C SER A 120 13.05 -0.71 0.53
N VAL A 121 13.00 -2.02 0.77
CA VAL A 121 12.44 -3.00 -0.18
C VAL A 121 10.95 -2.74 -0.44
N LEU A 122 10.16 -2.49 0.61
CA LEU A 122 8.74 -2.18 0.48
C LEU A 122 8.49 -0.83 -0.21
N SER A 123 9.22 0.21 0.19
CA SER A 123 9.13 1.55 -0.40
C SER A 123 9.37 1.49 -1.91
N LYS A 124 10.44 0.80 -2.33
CA LYS A 124 10.73 0.60 -3.75
C LYS A 124 9.61 -0.14 -4.48
N ALA A 125 9.05 -1.18 -3.87
CA ALA A 125 7.95 -1.92 -4.49
C ALA A 125 6.73 -1.02 -4.72
N PHE A 126 6.38 -0.16 -3.76
CA PHE A 126 5.27 0.81 -3.92
C PHE A 126 5.58 1.89 -4.96
N ASP A 127 6.82 2.38 -5.02
CA ASP A 127 7.28 3.33 -6.03
C ASP A 127 7.11 2.77 -7.46
N ASP A 128 7.51 1.51 -7.69
CA ASP A 128 7.36 0.82 -8.98
C ASP A 128 5.87 0.62 -9.37
N LEU A 129 4.96 0.62 -8.39
CA LEU A 129 3.52 0.41 -8.60
C LEU A 129 2.75 1.70 -8.89
N LYS A 130 3.14 2.82 -8.26
CA LYS A 130 2.42 4.10 -8.31
C LYS A 130 2.13 4.58 -9.74
N PRO A 131 3.07 4.55 -10.72
CA PRO A 131 2.79 5.00 -12.07
C PRO A 131 1.69 4.18 -12.77
N GLN A 132 1.61 2.88 -12.48
CA GLN A 132 0.62 1.98 -13.09
C GLN A 132 -0.78 2.27 -12.56
N ILE A 133 -0.92 2.46 -11.25
CA ILE A 133 -2.18 2.83 -10.61
C ILE A 133 -2.64 4.22 -11.09
N ASN A 134 -1.72 5.17 -11.17
CA ASN A 134 -2.04 6.52 -11.63
C ASN A 134 -2.50 6.53 -13.10
N ASN A 135 -1.81 5.78 -13.97
CA ASN A 135 -2.23 5.64 -15.37
C ASN A 135 -3.64 5.04 -15.46
N PHE A 136 -3.92 3.99 -14.67
CA PHE A 136 -5.26 3.38 -14.64
C PHE A 136 -6.33 4.39 -14.19
N TYR A 137 -6.05 5.19 -13.16
CA TYR A 137 -6.94 6.27 -12.72
C TYR A 137 -7.20 7.30 -13.84
N ILE A 138 -6.14 7.83 -14.46
CA ILE A 138 -6.24 8.88 -15.50
C ILE A 138 -7.08 8.39 -16.68
N VAL A 139 -6.77 7.21 -17.21
CA VAL A 139 -7.46 6.67 -18.39
C VAL A 139 -8.94 6.39 -18.10
N ASN A 140 -9.26 5.84 -16.93
CA ASN A 140 -10.66 5.67 -16.53
C ASN A 140 -11.38 7.02 -16.37
N GLY A 141 -10.72 8.05 -15.83
CA GLY A 141 -11.27 9.39 -15.72
C GLY A 141 -11.60 10.04 -17.07
N GLN A 142 -10.74 9.82 -18.07
CA GLN A 142 -10.97 10.27 -19.44
C GLN A 142 -12.19 9.58 -20.05
N VAL A 143 -12.25 8.24 -20.01
CA VAL A 143 -13.38 7.49 -20.57
C VAL A 143 -14.68 7.77 -19.84
N ASP A 144 -14.66 7.92 -18.51
CA ASP A 144 -15.86 8.29 -17.74
C ASP A 144 -16.39 9.67 -18.14
N THR A 145 -15.49 10.63 -18.42
CA THR A 145 -15.85 11.97 -18.90
C THR A 145 -16.50 11.91 -20.29
N GLU A 146 -16.02 11.03 -21.17
CA GLU A 146 -16.61 10.81 -22.48
C GLU A 146 -17.97 10.10 -22.39
N ALA A 147 -18.04 9.05 -21.56
CA ALA A 147 -19.22 8.23 -21.37
C ALA A 147 -20.38 9.00 -20.73
N ALA A 148 -20.09 10.02 -19.92
CA ALA A 148 -21.10 10.92 -19.36
C ALA A 148 -21.96 11.61 -20.45
N ARG A 149 -21.44 11.79 -21.67
CA ARG A 149 -22.20 12.35 -22.81
C ARG A 149 -23.29 11.40 -23.34
N TYR A 150 -23.19 10.12 -23.01
CA TYR A 150 -24.09 9.06 -23.44
C TYR A 150 -24.78 8.38 -22.24
N ALA A 151 -25.02 9.13 -21.17
CA ALA A 151 -25.62 8.64 -19.94
C ALA A 151 -26.91 7.85 -20.23
N GLY A 152 -26.98 6.62 -19.71
CA GLY A 152 -28.11 5.70 -19.92
C GLY A 152 -28.10 4.92 -21.24
N GLN A 153 -27.16 5.18 -22.16
CA GLN A 153 -27.06 4.47 -23.46
C GLN A 153 -25.99 3.38 -23.46
N LEU A 154 -24.95 3.51 -22.62
CA LEU A 154 -23.77 2.63 -22.62
C LEU A 154 -23.85 1.48 -21.60
N GLY A 155 -24.96 1.36 -20.86
CA GLY A 155 -25.08 0.39 -19.76
C GLY A 155 -23.95 0.56 -18.74
N PHE A 156 -23.36 -0.56 -18.31
CA PHE A 156 -22.27 -0.55 -17.33
C PHE A 156 -21.02 0.22 -17.78
N LEU A 157 -20.73 0.30 -19.08
CA LEU A 157 -19.59 1.11 -19.57
C LEU A 157 -19.79 2.62 -19.33
N GLY A 158 -21.03 3.05 -19.08
CA GLY A 158 -21.38 4.41 -18.68
C GLY A 158 -21.34 4.68 -17.17
N GLU A 159 -21.12 3.65 -16.33
CA GLU A 159 -21.02 3.83 -14.88
C GLU A 159 -19.63 4.34 -14.50
N SER A 160 -19.56 5.55 -13.96
CA SER A 160 -18.28 6.13 -13.57
C SER A 160 -17.65 5.37 -12.41
N ILE A 161 -16.37 5.02 -12.58
CA ILE A 161 -15.51 4.45 -11.51
C ILE A 161 -14.40 5.40 -11.07
N THR A 162 -14.35 6.62 -11.61
CA THR A 162 -13.30 7.62 -11.34
C THR A 162 -13.06 7.85 -9.84
N LYS A 163 -14.11 7.97 -9.02
CA LYS A 163 -13.95 8.16 -7.56
C LYS A 163 -13.28 6.97 -6.89
N VAL A 164 -13.59 5.76 -7.37
CA VAL A 164 -13.04 4.51 -6.85
C VAL A 164 -11.57 4.37 -7.25
N THR A 165 -11.23 4.62 -8.51
CA THR A 165 -9.83 4.56 -8.98
C THR A 165 -8.97 5.68 -8.38
N GLN A 166 -9.55 6.86 -8.14
CA GLN A 166 -8.90 7.95 -7.42
C GLN A 166 -8.56 7.55 -5.99
N ALA A 167 -9.49 6.94 -5.25
CA ALA A 167 -9.22 6.51 -3.87
C ALA A 167 -8.04 5.53 -3.79
N VAL A 168 -7.90 4.63 -4.78
CA VAL A 168 -6.75 3.72 -4.87
C VAL A 168 -5.45 4.46 -5.20
N ASP A 169 -5.49 5.45 -6.10
CA ASP A 169 -4.32 6.29 -6.44
C ASP A 169 -3.85 7.15 -5.26
N ASP A 170 -4.79 7.79 -4.56
CA ASP A 170 -4.55 8.61 -3.38
C ASP A 170 -3.94 7.76 -2.25
N ALA A 171 -4.54 6.59 -1.97
CA ALA A 171 -4.03 5.67 -0.96
C ALA A 171 -2.62 5.18 -1.29
N THR A 172 -2.34 4.87 -2.57
CA THR A 172 -0.98 4.47 -3.00
C THR A 172 0.03 5.61 -2.82
N GLY A 173 -0.37 6.84 -3.14
CA GLY A 173 0.47 8.03 -2.92
C GLY A 173 0.77 8.28 -1.45
N GLN A 174 -0.23 8.13 -0.58
CA GLN A 174 -0.05 8.25 0.87
C GLN A 174 0.88 7.16 1.43
N VAL A 175 0.68 5.90 1.03
CA VAL A 175 1.55 4.78 1.42
C VAL A 175 2.99 5.05 1.02
N LEU A 176 3.25 5.51 -0.21
CA LEU A 176 4.60 5.84 -0.68
C LEU A 176 5.23 6.98 0.14
N GLY A 177 4.48 8.06 0.41
CA GLY A 177 4.97 9.17 1.21
C GLY A 177 5.34 8.77 2.64
N GLU A 178 4.51 7.93 3.26
CA GLU A 178 4.76 7.41 4.62
C GLU A 178 5.95 6.45 4.65
N TRP A 179 6.12 5.59 3.65
CA TRP A 179 7.31 4.74 3.54
C TRP A 179 8.58 5.56 3.34
N GLY A 180 8.53 6.63 2.55
CA GLY A 180 9.64 7.56 2.39
C GLY A 180 10.04 8.21 3.73
N ALA A 181 9.06 8.74 4.47
CA ALA A 181 9.30 9.34 5.78
C ALA A 181 9.91 8.36 6.79
N ILE A 182 9.38 7.13 6.86
CA ILE A 182 9.93 6.09 7.74
C ILE A 182 11.35 5.70 7.31
N ALA A 183 11.62 5.59 6.01
CA ALA A 183 12.95 5.27 5.50
C ALA A 183 13.97 6.36 5.86
N ASP A 184 13.62 7.63 5.70
CA ASP A 184 14.50 8.76 6.05
C ASP A 184 14.83 8.80 7.56
N ASP A 185 13.82 8.55 8.42
CA ASP A 185 14.01 8.47 9.87
C ASP A 185 14.89 7.27 10.27
N LEU A 186 14.70 6.11 9.63
CA LEU A 186 15.50 4.91 9.87
C LEU A 186 16.93 5.05 9.36
N ASP A 187 17.14 5.72 8.23
CA ASP A 187 18.48 6.00 7.71
C ASP A 187 19.23 6.95 8.65
N THR A 188 18.54 7.95 9.20
CA THR A 188 19.10 8.84 10.23
C THR A 188 19.56 8.06 11.48
N LEU A 189 18.76 7.08 11.92
CA LEU A 189 19.07 6.22 13.06
C LEU A 189 20.20 5.22 12.79
N THR A 190 20.26 4.65 11.58
CA THR A 190 21.17 3.54 11.26
C THR A 190 22.51 4.00 10.70
N ALA A 191 22.58 5.18 10.08
CA ALA A 191 23.81 5.76 9.56
C ALA A 191 24.71 6.39 10.64
N GLN A 192 24.44 6.13 11.93
CA GLN A 192 25.15 6.69 13.09
C GLN A 192 25.14 8.23 13.14
N GLN A 193 24.17 8.87 12.50
CA GLN A 193 24.00 10.33 12.59
C GLN A 193 23.38 10.74 13.92
N VAL A 194 22.70 9.79 14.58
CA VAL A 194 22.16 9.93 15.94
C VAL A 194 22.76 8.81 16.79
N ASP A 195 23.32 9.18 17.94
CA ASP A 195 23.82 8.20 18.91
C ASP A 195 22.63 7.50 19.59
N LEU A 196 22.64 6.17 19.60
CA LEU A 196 21.57 5.37 20.21
C LEU A 196 21.72 5.42 21.72
N THR A 197 20.98 6.34 22.34
CA THR A 197 20.90 6.51 23.79
C THR A 197 19.59 5.97 24.35
N VAL A 198 19.48 5.84 25.69
CA VAL A 198 18.22 5.48 26.35
C VAL A 198 17.10 6.44 25.96
N ASP A 199 17.37 7.74 25.95
CA ASP A 199 16.38 8.77 25.59
C ASP A 199 15.89 8.61 24.15
N VAL A 200 16.79 8.28 23.21
CA VAL A 200 16.41 7.98 21.82
C VAL A 200 15.50 6.77 21.78
N LEU A 201 15.86 5.66 22.44
CA LEU A 201 15.02 4.44 22.44
C LEU A 201 13.65 4.66 23.08
N LEU A 202 13.57 5.45 24.16
CA LEU A 202 12.30 5.83 24.77
C LEU A 202 11.46 6.71 23.84
N SER A 203 12.10 7.59 23.05
CA SER A 203 11.42 8.46 22.09
C SER A 203 10.86 7.75 20.85
N LEU A 204 11.29 6.51 20.58
CA LEU A 204 10.76 5.71 19.46
C LEU A 204 9.34 5.16 19.73
N GLU A 205 8.82 5.33 20.96
CA GLU A 205 7.48 4.89 21.36
C GLU A 205 7.17 3.44 20.94
N LEU A 206 8.08 2.51 21.27
CA LEU A 206 8.04 1.13 20.74
C LEU A 206 6.69 0.41 20.98
N GLN A 207 5.99 0.72 22.08
CA GLN A 207 4.66 0.16 22.33
C GLN A 207 3.61 0.63 21.32
N THR A 208 3.64 1.92 20.96
CA THR A 208 2.78 2.47 19.90
C THR A 208 3.12 1.83 18.56
N ALA A 209 4.41 1.69 18.25
CA ALA A 209 4.85 1.04 17.01
C ALA A 209 4.39 -0.43 16.90
N LEU A 210 4.46 -1.19 17.99
CA LEU A 210 3.96 -2.57 18.05
C LEU A 210 2.45 -2.65 17.74
N LEU A 211 1.64 -1.75 18.32
CA LEU A 211 0.21 -1.70 18.02
C LEU A 211 -0.06 -1.36 16.55
N VAL A 212 0.72 -0.45 15.97
CA VAL A 212 0.62 -0.10 14.55
C VAL A 212 0.94 -1.31 13.66
N TRP A 213 2.03 -2.04 13.91
CA TRP A 213 2.37 -3.23 13.13
C TRP A 213 1.33 -4.35 13.29
N GLN A 214 0.74 -4.51 14.48
CA GLN A 214 -0.38 -5.44 14.65
C GLN A 214 -1.57 -5.03 13.77
N GLY A 215 -1.98 -3.76 13.80
CA GLY A 215 -3.08 -3.24 12.99
C GLY A 215 -2.84 -3.41 11.49
N ILE A 216 -1.61 -3.15 11.02
CA ILE A 216 -1.20 -3.41 9.63
C ILE A 216 -1.43 -4.88 9.25
N GLY A 217 -1.06 -5.82 10.13
CA GLY A 217 -1.29 -7.24 9.90
C GLY A 217 -2.78 -7.60 9.77
N GLU A 218 -3.63 -6.98 10.59
CA GLU A 218 -5.08 -7.17 10.56
C GLU A 218 -5.72 -6.63 9.27
N GLU A 219 -5.35 -5.41 8.85
CA GLU A 219 -5.85 -4.79 7.61
C GLU A 219 -5.46 -5.60 6.37
N VAL A 220 -4.20 -6.01 6.28
CA VAL A 220 -3.71 -6.85 5.17
C VAL A 220 -4.44 -8.20 5.15
N ALA A 221 -4.66 -8.83 6.30
CA ALA A 221 -5.42 -10.08 6.37
C ALA A 221 -6.89 -9.87 5.96
N GLY A 222 -7.50 -8.73 6.33
CA GLY A 222 -8.82 -8.32 5.90
C GLY A 222 -8.92 -8.21 4.38
N PHE A 223 -8.01 -7.47 3.77
CA PHE A 223 -7.90 -7.35 2.31
C PHE A 223 -7.78 -8.74 1.64
N GLN A 224 -6.86 -9.58 2.11
CA GLN A 224 -6.64 -10.91 1.53
C GLN A 224 -7.86 -11.82 1.62
N ARG A 225 -8.62 -11.80 2.73
CA ARG A 225 -9.89 -12.55 2.85
C ARG A 225 -10.92 -12.06 1.83
N ASN A 226 -11.11 -10.75 1.72
CA ASN A 226 -12.06 -10.15 0.79
C ASN A 226 -11.75 -10.51 -0.68
N LEU A 227 -10.47 -10.69 -1.03
CA LEU A 227 -10.07 -11.15 -2.36
C LEU A 227 -10.48 -12.59 -2.66
N VAL A 228 -10.35 -13.49 -1.68
CA VAL A 228 -10.77 -14.90 -1.81
C VAL A 228 -12.27 -14.98 -2.06
N ASP A 229 -13.04 -14.19 -1.32
CA ASP A 229 -14.50 -14.15 -1.45
C ASP A 229 -14.95 -13.62 -2.82
N GLN A 230 -14.24 -12.63 -3.37
CA GLN A 230 -14.53 -12.11 -4.72
C GLN A 230 -14.19 -13.10 -5.83
N ALA A 231 -13.09 -13.87 -5.70
CA ALA A 231 -12.73 -14.90 -6.67
C ALA A 231 -13.78 -16.03 -6.73
N ALA A 232 -14.34 -16.41 -5.57
CA ALA A 232 -15.40 -17.41 -5.49
C ALA A 232 -16.70 -16.96 -6.21
N VAL A 233 -17.05 -15.68 -6.10
CA VAL A 233 -18.24 -15.09 -6.76
C VAL A 233 -18.03 -14.94 -8.27
N ALA A 234 -16.81 -14.70 -8.74
CA ALA A 234 -16.52 -14.55 -10.17
C ALA A 234 -16.58 -15.88 -10.96
N THR A 235 -16.51 -17.02 -10.28
CA THR A 235 -16.55 -18.38 -10.87
C THR A 235 -17.89 -19.10 -10.73
N ALA A 236 -18.85 -18.52 -9.99
CA ALA A 236 -20.20 -19.05 -9.80
C ALA A 236 -21.18 -18.44 -10.81
#